data_AF-A0A382WPX3-F1
#
_entry.id   AF-A0A382WPX3-F1
#
_cell.length_a   1.000
_cell.length_b   1.000
_cell.length_c   1.000
_cell.angle_alpha   90.00
_cell.angle_beta   90.00
_cell.angle_gamma   90.00
#
_symmetry.space_group_name_H-M   'P 1'
#
loop_
_entity.id
_entity.type
_entity.pdbx_description
1 polymer ?
#
loop_
_entity_poly.entity_id
_entity_poly.type
_entity_poly.pdbx_seq_one_letter_code
_entity_poly.pdbx_strand_id
1 'polypeptide(L)'
;MCKKVIIGALLGGVVLFIWQFAVHMVLGVYDDAFVKLKDPAAVEAVLEENLTGSGMIVIPHPEPGDTDAEAKAMEKLTTGFSLFGAVNRDGRHGFGAMLGVQFAVNVLASALLMFVLLAANPPTLGSRLALVLCFAVFAVLTELIPNWNWGGSSLAYIGRQIGEQIVGWALVGLALAKVMDKCGACCGSDGADATPDA
;
A
#
# COMPACT_ATOMS: atom_id res chain seq x y z
N MET A 1 22.70 -12.14 -9.65
CA MET A 1 21.62 -11.12 -9.45
C MET A 1 20.24 -11.75 -9.25
N CYS A 2 19.74 -12.56 -10.19
CA CYS A 2 18.36 -13.12 -10.12
C CYS A 2 18.05 -13.91 -8.84
N LYS A 3 18.97 -14.73 -8.34
CA LYS A 3 18.75 -15.50 -7.08
C LYS A 3 18.52 -14.61 -5.86
N LYS A 4 19.29 -13.51 -5.74
CA LYS A 4 19.12 -12.54 -4.65
C LYS A 4 17.76 -11.83 -4.74
N VAL A 5 17.33 -11.48 -5.95
CA VAL A 5 16.01 -10.87 -6.18
C VAL A 5 14.89 -11.83 -5.80
N ILE A 6 14.95 -13.10 -6.20
CA ILE A 6 13.92 -14.09 -5.85
C ILE A 6 13.84 -14.31 -4.34
N ILE A 7 14.98 -14.51 -3.68
CA ILE A 7 15.02 -14.71 -2.22
C ILE A 7 14.54 -13.46 -1.49
N GLY A 8 15.00 -12.28 -1.90
CA GLY A 8 14.57 -11.00 -1.33
C GLY A 8 13.08 -10.75 -1.53
N ALA A 9 12.55 -11.05 -2.71
CA ALA A 9 11.13 -10.92 -3.04
C ALA A 9 10.26 -11.77 -2.12
N LEU A 10 10.58 -13.05 -1.97
CA LEU A 10 9.82 -13.97 -1.11
C LEU A 10 9.95 -13.60 0.37
N LEU A 11 11.17 -13.36 0.85
CA LEU A 11 11.40 -13.01 2.25
C LEU A 11 10.75 -11.68 2.62
N GLY A 12 10.96 -10.64 1.81
CA GLY A 12 10.34 -9.34 2.00
C GLY A 12 8.82 -9.43 1.92
N GLY A 13 8.29 -10.17 0.94
CA GLY A 13 6.85 -10.37 0.77
C GLY A 13 6.20 -11.02 1.99
N VAL A 14 6.82 -12.08 2.53
CA VAL A 14 6.36 -12.75 3.77
C VAL A 14 6.43 -11.83 4.97
N VAL A 15 7.55 -11.12 5.17
CA VAL A 15 7.71 -10.19 6.30
C VAL A 15 6.64 -9.10 6.27
N LEU A 16 6.43 -8.48 5.10
CA LEU A 16 5.42 -7.44 4.96
C LEU A 16 4.02 -7.99 5.16
N PHE A 17 3.71 -9.15 4.59
CA PHE A 17 2.40 -9.78 4.72
C PHE A 17 2.05 -10.12 6.18
N ILE A 18 3.00 -10.66 6.94
CA ILE A 18 2.81 -10.95 8.37
C ILE A 18 2.62 -9.66 9.16
N TRP A 19 3.39 -8.62 8.86
CA TRP A 19 3.23 -7.32 9.52
C TRP A 19 1.85 -6.72 9.26
N GLN A 20 1.41 -6.65 8.01
CA GLN A 20 0.08 -6.15 7.65
C GLN A 20 -1.03 -6.99 8.28
N PHE A 21 -0.90 -8.32 8.27
CA PHE A 21 -1.83 -9.20 8.97
C PHE A 21 -1.90 -8.88 10.47
N ALA A 22 -0.76 -8.68 11.13
CA ALA A 22 -0.74 -8.32 12.54
C ALA A 22 -1.42 -6.97 12.80
N VAL A 23 -1.15 -5.95 11.98
CA VAL A 23 -1.77 -4.62 12.09
C VAL A 23 -3.29 -4.70 11.98
N HIS A 24 -3.80 -5.45 11.00
CA HIS A 24 -5.22 -5.51 10.68
C HIS A 24 -6.01 -6.48 11.57
N MET A 25 -5.45 -7.66 11.87
CA MET A 25 -6.21 -8.76 12.48
C MET A 25 -5.86 -9.00 13.95
N VAL A 26 -4.67 -8.62 14.40
CA VAL A 26 -4.18 -8.93 15.76
C VAL A 26 -4.16 -7.70 16.64
N LEU A 27 -3.69 -6.57 16.10
CA LEU A 27 -3.48 -5.33 16.85
C LEU A 27 -4.70 -4.40 16.81
N GLY A 28 -5.66 -4.62 15.90
CA GLY A 28 -6.88 -3.82 15.79
C GLY A 28 -6.60 -2.34 15.51
N VAL A 29 -5.52 -2.03 14.78
CA VAL A 29 -5.02 -0.64 14.60
C VAL A 29 -6.09 0.27 13.98
N TYR A 30 -7.02 -0.29 13.21
CA TYR A 30 -8.05 0.45 12.49
C TYR A 30 -9.45 0.36 13.10
N ASP A 31 -9.65 -0.33 14.23
CA ASP A 31 -10.99 -0.67 14.77
C ASP A 31 -11.86 0.56 15.10
N ASP A 32 -11.23 1.66 15.47
CA ASP A 32 -11.85 2.95 15.79
C ASP A 32 -11.58 4.02 14.70
N ALA A 33 -11.00 3.64 13.56
CA ALA A 33 -10.68 4.57 12.47
C ALA A 33 -11.91 4.95 11.62
N PHE A 34 -12.93 4.11 11.66
CA PHE A 34 -14.12 4.23 10.82
C PHE A 34 -15.30 4.83 11.58
N VAL A 35 -16.09 5.65 10.89
CA VAL A 35 -17.33 6.20 11.42
C VAL A 35 -18.35 5.08 11.58
N LYS A 36 -18.92 4.96 12.78
CA LYS A 36 -20.01 4.02 13.06
C LYS A 36 -21.35 4.66 12.74
N LEU A 37 -22.12 4.03 11.86
CA LEU A 37 -23.49 4.44 11.55
C LEU A 37 -24.42 4.02 12.69
N LYS A 38 -25.36 4.92 13.05
CA LYS A 38 -26.39 4.61 14.06
C LYS A 38 -27.37 3.55 13.57
N ASP A 39 -27.75 3.63 12.30
CA ASP A 39 -28.61 2.69 11.61
C ASP A 39 -28.02 2.38 10.23
N PRO A 40 -27.14 1.36 10.13
CA PRO A 40 -26.51 0.99 8.87
C PRO A 40 -27.53 0.57 7.80
N ALA A 41 -28.60 -0.13 8.19
CA ALA A 41 -29.61 -0.64 7.26
C ALA A 41 -30.41 0.48 6.61
N ALA A 42 -30.75 1.53 7.37
CA ALA A 42 -31.40 2.71 6.81
C ALA A 42 -30.51 3.44 5.80
N VAL A 43 -29.21 3.58 6.09
CA VAL A 43 -28.25 4.23 5.17
C VAL A 43 -28.04 3.39 3.91
N GLU A 44 -27.94 2.07 4.06
CA GLU A 44 -27.81 1.13 2.96
C GLU A 44 -29.02 1.20 2.02
N ALA A 45 -30.24 1.15 2.55
CA ALA A 45 -31.46 1.26 1.75
C ALA A 45 -31.50 2.54 0.91
N VAL A 46 -31.17 3.69 1.52
CA VAL A 46 -31.11 4.97 0.79
C VAL A 46 -30.05 4.95 -0.30
N LEU A 47 -28.88 4.36 -0.04
CA LEU A 47 -27.83 4.25 -1.05
C LEU A 47 -28.26 3.33 -2.20
N GLU A 48 -28.82 2.16 -1.92
CA GLU A 48 -29.26 1.21 -2.95
C GLU A 48 -30.33 1.78 -3.88
N GLU A 49 -31.25 2.58 -3.34
CA GLU A 49 -32.31 3.27 -4.09
C GLU A 49 -31.76 4.36 -5.02
N ASN A 50 -30.65 5.01 -4.66
CA ASN A 50 -30.12 6.18 -5.37
C ASN A 50 -28.90 5.89 -6.26
N LEU A 51 -28.22 4.77 -6.07
CA LEU A 51 -27.07 4.39 -6.87
C LEU A 51 -27.52 3.72 -8.18
N THR A 52 -26.83 4.02 -9.28
CA THR A 52 -27.08 3.37 -10.60
C THR A 52 -26.05 2.28 -10.91
N GLY A 53 -24.98 2.18 -10.13
CA GLY A 53 -23.91 1.20 -10.34
C GLY A 53 -22.84 1.23 -9.24
N SER A 54 -21.78 0.45 -9.44
CA SER A 54 -20.57 0.44 -8.59
C SER A 54 -19.56 1.48 -9.09
N GLY A 55 -18.73 2.03 -8.20
CA GLY A 55 -17.75 3.05 -8.55
C GLY A 55 -17.29 3.89 -7.35
N MET A 56 -16.78 5.08 -7.61
CA MET A 56 -16.46 6.07 -6.57
C MET A 56 -17.61 7.07 -6.47
N ILE A 57 -18.04 7.36 -5.25
CA ILE A 57 -19.04 8.40 -4.97
C ILE A 57 -18.36 9.63 -4.38
N VAL A 58 -18.88 10.80 -4.74
CA VAL A 58 -18.56 12.11 -4.16
C VAL A 58 -19.88 12.77 -3.81
N ILE A 59 -20.05 13.22 -2.58
CA ILE A 59 -21.24 13.94 -2.13
C ILE A 59 -20.79 15.26 -1.48
N PRO A 60 -21.35 16.42 -1.90
CA PRO A 60 -22.10 16.60 -3.15
C PRO A 60 -21.20 16.46 -4.39
N HIS A 61 -21.75 15.98 -5.50
CA HIS A 61 -21.05 15.97 -6.78
C HIS A 61 -21.32 17.30 -7.51
N PRO A 62 -20.30 18.10 -7.87
CA PRO A 62 -20.49 19.27 -8.71
C PRO A 62 -20.91 18.81 -10.11
N GLU A 63 -22.11 19.18 -10.56
CA GLU A 63 -22.54 18.90 -11.92
C GLU A 63 -21.94 19.92 -12.89
N PRO A 64 -21.13 19.48 -13.88
CA PRO A 64 -20.48 20.40 -14.80
C PRO A 64 -21.50 21.23 -15.60
N GLY A 65 -21.30 22.54 -15.66
CA GLY A 65 -22.05 23.43 -16.57
C GLY A 65 -23.19 24.22 -15.93
N ASP A 66 -23.41 24.08 -14.62
CA ASP A 66 -24.23 25.01 -13.82
C ASP A 66 -23.36 25.68 -12.76
N THR A 67 -22.92 26.90 -13.04
CA THR A 67 -22.02 27.68 -12.18
C THR A 67 -22.55 27.85 -10.76
N ASP A 68 -23.85 28.02 -10.58
CA ASP A 68 -24.46 28.24 -9.27
C ASP A 68 -24.56 26.93 -8.48
N ALA A 69 -24.87 25.82 -9.16
CA ALA A 69 -24.89 24.49 -8.55
C ALA A 69 -23.47 24.03 -8.17
N GLU A 70 -22.49 24.25 -9.05
CA GLU A 70 -21.07 23.99 -8.77
C GLU A 70 -20.59 24.78 -7.55
N ALA A 71 -20.86 26.08 -7.50
CA ALA A 71 -20.47 26.92 -6.36
C ALA A 71 -21.05 26.41 -5.03
N LYS A 72 -22.34 26.04 -5.02
CA LYS A 72 -23.01 25.45 -3.84
C LYS A 72 -22.45 24.09 -3.46
N ALA A 73 -22.12 23.24 -4.44
CA ALA A 73 -21.50 21.95 -4.18
C ALA A 73 -20.11 22.12 -3.56
N MET A 74 -19.30 23.06 -4.08
CA MET A 74 -17.98 23.37 -3.54
C MET A 74 -18.03 23.97 -2.13
N GLU A 75 -18.99 24.84 -1.84
CA GLU A 75 -19.21 25.35 -0.49
C GLU A 75 -19.53 24.22 0.50
N LYS A 76 -20.41 23.29 0.12
CA LYS A 76 -20.75 22.12 0.95
C LYS A 76 -19.60 21.14 1.11
N LEU A 77 -18.78 20.92 0.07
CA LEU A 77 -17.58 20.08 0.17
C LEU A 77 -16.57 20.63 1.19
N THR A 78 -16.51 21.95 1.36
CA THR A 78 -15.53 22.62 2.22
C THR A 78 -16.03 22.93 3.62
N THR A 79 -17.33 23.17 3.80
CA THR A 79 -17.91 23.63 5.07
C THR A 79 -19.05 22.76 5.60
N GLY A 80 -19.55 21.83 4.79
CA GLY A 80 -20.72 21.01 5.09
C GLY A 80 -20.42 19.52 5.18
N PHE A 81 -21.49 18.72 5.07
CA PHE A 81 -21.37 17.27 4.95
C PHE A 81 -20.75 16.92 3.60
N SER A 82 -19.66 16.15 3.63
CA SER A 82 -19.06 15.58 2.45
C SER A 82 -18.76 14.09 2.64
N LEU A 83 -18.80 13.35 1.54
CA LEU A 83 -18.46 11.94 1.51
C LEU A 83 -17.74 11.61 0.21
N PHE A 84 -16.63 10.88 0.33
CA PHE A 84 -15.90 10.32 -0.79
C PHE A 84 -15.57 8.86 -0.49
N GLY A 85 -15.87 7.93 -1.40
CA GLY A 85 -15.61 6.52 -1.14
C GLY A 85 -16.04 5.57 -2.25
N ALA A 86 -15.60 4.32 -2.14
CA ALA A 86 -15.96 3.26 -3.07
C ALA A 86 -17.33 2.66 -2.74
N VAL A 87 -18.09 2.35 -3.78
CA VAL A 87 -19.38 1.65 -3.75
C VAL A 87 -19.25 0.40 -4.60
N ASN A 88 -19.60 -0.76 -4.03
CA ASN A 88 -19.56 -2.05 -4.71
C ASN A 88 -20.88 -2.78 -4.49
N ARG A 89 -21.78 -2.75 -5.49
CA ARG A 89 -23.11 -3.38 -5.41
C ARG A 89 -23.03 -4.91 -5.47
N ASP A 90 -22.05 -5.45 -6.19
CA ASP A 90 -21.85 -6.90 -6.33
C ASP A 90 -20.93 -7.48 -5.24
N GLY A 91 -20.60 -6.68 -4.23
CA GLY A 91 -19.63 -7.02 -3.20
C GLY A 91 -18.17 -6.95 -3.66
N ARG A 92 -17.28 -7.43 -2.79
CA ARG A 92 -15.82 -7.47 -3.03
C ARG A 92 -15.34 -8.90 -3.26
N HIS A 93 -14.10 -9.05 -3.72
CA HIS A 93 -13.45 -10.36 -3.80
C HIS A 93 -13.54 -11.14 -2.48
N GLY A 94 -13.66 -12.46 -2.57
CA GLY A 94 -13.64 -13.34 -1.40
C GLY A 94 -12.32 -13.23 -0.62
N PHE A 95 -12.37 -13.50 0.67
CA PHE A 95 -11.24 -13.31 1.59
C PHE A 95 -9.93 -13.98 1.12
N GLY A 96 -10.00 -15.23 0.66
CA GLY A 96 -8.83 -15.95 0.14
C GLY A 96 -8.20 -15.29 -1.10
N ALA A 97 -9.03 -14.77 -2.02
CA ALA A 97 -8.53 -14.05 -3.20
C ALA A 97 -7.85 -12.73 -2.80
N MET A 98 -8.44 -11.99 -1.85
CA MET A 98 -7.83 -10.76 -1.32
C MET A 98 -6.46 -11.03 -0.69
N LEU A 99 -6.32 -12.09 0.13
CA LEU A 99 -5.04 -12.47 0.71
C LEU A 99 -4.02 -12.88 -0.35
N GLY A 100 -4.44 -13.64 -1.36
CA GLY A 100 -3.58 -14.05 -2.46
C GLY A 100 -3.03 -12.86 -3.25
N VAL A 101 -3.90 -11.91 -3.60
CA VAL A 101 -3.51 -10.66 -4.27
C VAL A 101 -2.57 -9.85 -3.38
N GLN A 102 -2.88 -9.67 -2.09
CA GLN A 102 -2.04 -8.92 -1.15
C GLN A 102 -0.64 -9.54 -1.04
N PHE A 103 -0.55 -10.86 -0.91
CA PHE A 103 0.73 -11.54 -0.86
C PHE A 103 1.52 -11.37 -2.16
N ALA A 104 0.86 -11.51 -3.32
CA ALA A 104 1.50 -11.33 -4.62
C ALA A 104 2.07 -9.91 -4.79
N VAL A 105 1.31 -8.87 -4.46
CA VAL A 105 1.80 -7.49 -4.56
C VAL A 105 2.93 -7.20 -3.56
N ASN A 106 2.90 -7.78 -2.36
CA ASN A 106 3.99 -7.67 -1.39
C ASN A 106 5.29 -8.31 -1.90
N VAL A 107 5.19 -9.48 -2.54
CA VAL A 107 6.34 -10.15 -3.19
C VAL A 107 6.89 -9.32 -4.34
N LEU A 108 6.02 -8.77 -5.20
CA LEU A 108 6.42 -7.93 -6.33
C LEU A 108 7.10 -6.63 -5.87
N ALA A 109 6.54 -5.94 -4.87
CA ALA A 109 7.12 -4.73 -4.32
C ALA A 109 8.48 -5.01 -3.64
N SER A 110 8.59 -6.13 -2.93
CA SER A 110 9.86 -6.58 -2.34
C SER A 110 10.89 -6.96 -3.41
N ALA A 111 10.47 -7.56 -4.53
CA ALA A 111 11.33 -7.85 -5.67
C ALA A 111 11.92 -6.57 -6.27
N LEU A 112 11.08 -5.55 -6.47
CA LEU A 112 11.48 -4.24 -6.97
C LEU A 112 12.50 -3.58 -6.04
N LEU A 113 12.24 -3.55 -4.73
CA LEU A 113 13.18 -2.97 -3.76
C LEU A 113 14.48 -3.75 -3.68
N MET A 114 14.44 -5.08 -3.74
CA MET A 114 15.66 -5.89 -3.77
C MET A 114 16.47 -5.60 -5.03
N PHE A 115 15.81 -5.46 -6.19
CA PHE A 115 16.47 -5.06 -7.42
C PHE A 115 17.15 -3.68 -7.29
N VAL A 116 16.43 -2.68 -6.77
CA VAL A 116 16.96 -1.32 -6.55
C VAL A 116 18.15 -1.34 -5.59
N LEU A 117 18.06 -2.09 -4.48
CA LEU A 117 19.16 -2.25 -3.52
C LEU A 117 20.40 -2.89 -4.15
N LEU A 118 20.23 -3.90 -5.00
CA LEU A 118 21.35 -4.53 -5.69
C LEU A 118 21.98 -3.62 -6.75
N ALA A 119 21.15 -2.83 -7.46
CA ALA A 119 21.62 -1.90 -8.47
C ALA A 119 22.37 -0.71 -7.84
N ALA A 120 21.83 -0.12 -6.78
CA ALA A 120 22.45 0.99 -6.06
C ALA A 120 23.65 0.56 -5.18
N ASN A 121 23.68 -0.72 -4.77
CA ASN A 121 24.69 -1.32 -3.91
C ASN A 121 25.13 -0.46 -2.70
N PRO A 122 24.20 0.05 -1.88
CA PRO A 122 24.55 0.89 -0.74
C PRO A 122 25.42 0.13 0.29
N PRO A 123 26.51 0.74 0.78
CA PRO A 123 27.56 0.01 1.50
C PRO A 123 27.22 -0.30 2.96
N THR A 124 26.27 0.42 3.57
CA THR A 124 25.97 0.31 5.00
C THR A 124 24.52 -0.13 5.24
N LEU A 125 24.27 -0.76 6.40
CA LEU A 125 22.89 -1.08 6.80
C LEU A 125 22.00 0.16 6.84
N GLY A 126 22.51 1.28 7.37
CA GLY A 126 21.79 2.54 7.42
C GLY A 126 21.39 3.07 6.04
N SER A 127 22.30 3.02 5.06
CA SER A 127 22.00 3.45 3.68
C SER A 127 21.03 2.51 2.95
N ARG A 128 21.08 1.20 3.23
CA ARG A 128 20.09 0.22 2.73
C ARG A 128 18.69 0.49 3.29
N LEU A 129 18.59 0.70 4.60
CA LEU A 129 17.32 1.03 5.26
C LEU A 129 16.77 2.37 4.80
N ALA A 130 17.62 3.40 4.70
CA ALA A 130 17.23 4.70 4.19
C ALA A 130 16.66 4.59 2.77
N LEU A 131 17.30 3.83 1.87
CA LEU A 131 16.82 3.63 0.52
C LEU A 131 15.43 2.95 0.49
N VAL A 132 15.22 1.92 1.30
CA VAL A 132 13.90 1.26 1.41
C VAL A 132 12.84 2.22 1.97
N LEU A 133 13.18 2.97 3.03
CA LEU A 133 12.27 3.94 3.63
C LEU A 133 11.96 5.12 2.72
N CYS A 134 12.86 5.51 1.80
CA CYS A 134 12.56 6.52 0.79
C CYS A 134 11.36 6.11 -0.09
N PHE A 135 11.22 4.83 -0.44
CA PHE A 135 10.06 4.35 -1.19
C PHE A 135 8.78 4.37 -0.35
N ALA A 136 8.88 4.01 0.93
CA ALA A 136 7.75 4.11 1.85
C ALA A 136 7.29 5.56 2.01
N VAL A 137 8.22 6.49 2.24
CA VAL A 137 7.94 7.94 2.33
C VAL A 137 7.43 8.49 1.00
N PHE A 138 7.97 8.04 -0.13
CA PHE A 138 7.45 8.43 -1.44
C PHE A 138 5.96 8.05 -1.58
N ALA A 139 5.60 6.80 -1.25
CA ALA A 139 4.20 6.37 -1.25
C ALA A 139 3.33 7.20 -0.28
N VAL A 140 3.85 7.55 0.91
CA VAL A 140 3.15 8.45 1.84
C VAL A 140 2.84 9.79 1.16
N LEU A 141 3.84 10.41 0.52
CA LEU A 141 3.73 11.73 -0.10
C LEU A 141 2.84 11.73 -1.35
N THR A 142 2.83 10.64 -2.13
CA THR A 142 2.10 10.58 -3.40
C THR A 142 0.72 9.95 -3.29
N GLU A 143 0.45 9.16 -2.24
CA GLU A 143 -0.82 8.45 -2.08
C GLU A 143 -1.54 8.85 -0.80
N LEU A 144 -0.91 8.69 0.36
CA LEU A 144 -1.60 8.87 1.65
C LEU A 144 -1.92 10.34 1.95
N ILE A 145 -0.95 11.24 1.74
CA ILE A 145 -1.19 12.68 1.95
C ILE A 145 -2.23 13.22 0.97
N PRO A 146 -2.21 12.89 -0.34
CA PRO A 146 -3.28 13.24 -1.24
C PRO A 146 -4.64 12.64 -0.85
N ASN A 147 -4.68 11.40 -0.35
CA ASN A 147 -5.92 10.79 0.11
C ASN A 147 -6.54 11.53 1.30
N TRP A 148 -5.73 12.02 2.24
CA TRP A 148 -6.17 12.94 3.29
C TRP A 148 -6.64 14.28 2.73
N ASN A 149 -5.80 14.93 1.91
CA ASN A 149 -6.01 16.29 1.44
C ASN A 149 -7.20 16.44 0.48
N TRP A 150 -7.36 15.48 -0.44
CA TRP A 150 -8.38 15.51 -1.48
C TRP A 150 -9.56 14.60 -1.17
N GLY A 151 -9.29 13.42 -0.59
CA GLY A 151 -10.30 12.39 -0.35
C GLY A 151 -11.04 12.53 0.98
N GLY A 152 -10.61 13.43 1.87
CA GLY A 152 -11.30 13.68 3.14
C GLY A 152 -11.13 12.59 4.20
N SER A 153 -10.20 11.64 4.00
CA SER A 153 -9.84 10.65 5.01
C SER A 153 -9.42 11.32 6.32
N SER A 154 -9.65 10.70 7.47
CA SER A 154 -9.27 11.29 8.76
C SER A 154 -7.76 11.25 8.99
N LEU A 155 -7.23 12.24 9.73
CA LEU A 155 -5.81 12.24 10.15
C LEU A 155 -5.47 11.00 10.99
N ALA A 156 -6.41 10.50 11.78
CA ALA A 156 -6.22 9.27 12.55
C ALA A 156 -6.02 8.06 11.64
N TYR A 157 -6.90 7.89 10.64
CA TYR A 157 -6.80 6.80 9.66
C TYR A 157 -5.49 6.88 8.86
N ILE A 158 -5.13 8.08 8.39
CA ILE A 158 -3.94 8.28 7.57
C ILE A 158 -2.66 8.14 8.40
N GLY A 159 -2.63 8.63 9.63
CA GLY A 159 -1.50 8.43 10.55
C GLY A 159 -1.24 6.95 10.83
N ARG A 160 -2.29 6.13 10.94
CA ARG A 160 -2.17 4.67 11.10
C ARG A 160 -1.61 3.99 9.86
N GLN A 161 -2.06 4.37 8.67
CA GLN A 161 -1.50 3.87 7.41
C GLN A 161 -0.02 4.26 7.24
N ILE A 162 0.35 5.49 7.60
CA ILE A 162 1.76 5.91 7.61
C ILE A 162 2.56 5.01 8.56
N GLY A 163 2.06 4.78 9.77
CA GLY A 163 2.70 3.90 10.74
C GLY A 163 2.89 2.47 10.23
N GLU A 164 1.84 1.88 9.65
CA GLU A 164 1.89 0.56 9.02
C GLU A 164 2.98 0.49 7.95
N GLN A 165 3.04 1.48 7.04
CA GLN A 165 4.02 1.47 5.96
C GLN A 165 5.44 1.69 6.44
N ILE A 166 5.69 2.68 7.30
CA ILE A 166 7.05 2.97 7.78
C ILE A 166 7.63 1.78 8.56
N VAL A 167 6.84 1.19 9.46
CA VAL A 167 7.30 0.04 10.25
C VAL A 167 7.45 -1.20 9.38
N GLY A 168 6.47 -1.50 8.52
CA GLY A 168 6.51 -2.65 7.63
C GLY A 168 7.72 -2.63 6.70
N TRP A 169 7.97 -1.49 6.06
CA TRP A 169 9.12 -1.34 5.16
C TRP A 169 10.46 -1.28 5.89
N ALA A 170 10.51 -0.79 7.14
CA ALA A 170 11.72 -0.92 7.96
C ALA A 170 12.06 -2.40 8.22
N LEU A 171 11.07 -3.21 8.58
CA LEU A 171 11.24 -4.66 8.81
C LEU A 171 11.68 -5.38 7.52
N VAL A 172 11.06 -5.05 6.39
CA VAL A 172 11.46 -5.58 5.08
C VAL A 172 12.89 -5.16 4.76
N GLY A 173 13.27 -3.90 4.98
CA GLY A 173 14.63 -3.41 4.74
C GLY A 173 15.68 -4.16 5.54
N LEU A 174 15.40 -4.52 6.80
CA LEU A 174 16.27 -5.37 7.61
C LEU A 174 16.42 -6.78 7.02
N ALA A 175 15.34 -7.35 6.49
CA ALA A 175 15.35 -8.65 5.85
C ALA A 175 16.15 -8.62 4.53
N LEU A 176 15.92 -7.62 3.68
CA LEU A 176 16.63 -7.46 2.40
C LEU A 176 18.12 -7.18 2.61
N ALA A 177 18.48 -6.37 3.61
CA ALA A 177 19.88 -6.13 3.96
C ALA A 177 20.62 -7.43 4.30
N LYS A 178 19.99 -8.34 5.06
CA LYS A 178 20.56 -9.67 5.34
C LYS A 178 20.73 -10.51 4.08
N VAL A 179 19.82 -10.41 3.10
CA VAL A 179 19.95 -11.11 1.80
C VAL A 179 21.12 -10.56 0.99
N MET A 180 21.39 -9.24 1.06
CA MET A 180 22.53 -8.63 0.40
C MET A 180 23.86 -9.20 0.94
N ASP A 181 23.97 -9.34 2.26
CA ASP A 181 25.19 -9.79 2.96
C ASP A 181 25.50 -11.28 2.78
N LYS A 182 24.47 -12.14 2.76
CA LYS A 182 24.64 -13.61 2.79
C LYS A 182 25.04 -14.27 1.46
N CYS A 183 25.31 -13.52 0.39
CA CYS A 183 25.61 -14.10 -0.92
C CYS A 183 26.87 -13.46 -1.53
N GLY A 184 28.04 -13.90 -1.06
CA GLY A 184 29.34 -13.67 -1.70
C GLY A 184 29.62 -14.62 -2.89
N ALA A 185 28.90 -15.75 -2.99
CA ALA A 185 29.09 -16.78 -4.02
C ALA A 185 27.88 -16.95 -4.98
N CYS A 186 26.88 -16.06 -4.94
CA CYS A 186 25.66 -16.20 -5.77
C CYS A 186 25.76 -15.50 -7.14
N CYS A 187 26.98 -15.15 -7.54
CA CYS A 187 27.39 -14.83 -8.89
C CYS A 187 28.46 -15.84 -9.31
N GLY A 188 28.16 -17.14 -9.18
CA GLY A 188 28.88 -18.16 -9.95
C GLY A 188 28.34 -18.12 -11.37
N SER A 189 29.12 -17.61 -12.31
CA SER A 189 29.07 -18.13 -13.66
C SER A 189 29.61 -19.56 -13.57
N ASP A 190 28.73 -20.55 -13.65
CA ASP A 190 29.16 -21.87 -14.08
C ASP A 190 29.73 -21.70 -15.50
N GLY A 191 31.05 -21.82 -15.68
CA GLY A 191 31.65 -21.92 -17.01
C GLY A 191 32.95 -21.16 -17.31
N ALA A 192 33.92 -21.11 -16.40
CA ALA A 192 35.28 -20.71 -16.78
C ALA A 192 36.38 -21.49 -16.02
N ASP A 193 36.14 -22.77 -15.74
CA ASP A 193 37.23 -23.73 -15.48
C ASP A 193 37.36 -24.65 -16.70
N ALA A 194 38.09 -24.15 -17.69
CA ALA A 194 38.72 -24.99 -18.70
C ALA A 194 40.09 -24.39 -18.98
N THR A 195 41.07 -24.78 -18.18
CA THR A 195 42.47 -24.83 -18.60
C THR A 195 42.56 -25.63 -19.90
N PRO A 196 43.24 -25.13 -20.94
CA PRO A 196 43.94 -25.98 -21.87
C PRO A 196 45.41 -26.04 -21.42
N ASP A 197 45.84 -27.24 -21.10
CA ASP A 197 47.26 -27.59 -21.06
C ASP A 197 47.93 -27.20 -22.39
N ALA A 198 49.03 -26.45 -22.30
CA ALA A 198 50.14 -26.43 -23.25
C ALA A 198 51.38 -25.79 -22.61
#